data_AF-X0SEI3-F1
#
_entry.id   AF-X0SEI3-F1
#
_cell.length_a   1.000
_cell.length_b   1.000
_cell.length_c   1.000
_cell.angle_alpha   90.00
_cell.angle_beta   90.00
_cell.angle_gamma   90.00
#
_symmetry.space_group_name_H-M   'P 1'
#
loop_
_entity.id
_entity.type
_entity.pdbx_description
1 polymer ?
#
loop_
_entity_poly.entity_id
_entity_poly.type
_entity_poly.pdbx_seq_one_letter_code
_entity_poly.pdbx_strand_id
1 'polypeptide(L)' 'KYPEPNAHAENRVTRKLDYGSTVYVVRVLKNGELANARPCKSCVTIMKLRGVRRCYYSIMNNEYGVLIL' A
#
# COMPACT_ATOMS: atom_id res chain seq x y z
N LYS A 1 1.61 0.28 -20.32
CA LYS A 1 2.47 -0.74 -19.66
C LYS A 1 2.38 -0.47 -18.17
N TYR A 2 1.70 -1.31 -17.38
CA TYR A 2 1.76 -1.19 -15.92
C TYR A 2 3.21 -1.48 -15.49
N PRO A 3 3.79 -0.70 -14.56
CA PRO A 3 5.14 -0.98 -14.09
C PRO A 3 5.19 -2.39 -13.48
N GLU A 4 6.31 -3.08 -13.71
CA GLU A 4 6.57 -4.39 -13.10
C GLU A 4 6.38 -4.31 -11.57
N PRO A 5 5.75 -5.31 -10.92
CA PRO A 5 5.46 -5.29 -9.47
C PRO A 5 6.68 -5.02 -8.57
N ASN A 6 7.88 -5.22 -9.09
CA ASN A 6 9.15 -4.96 -8.41
C ASN A 6 9.49 -3.46 -8.27
N ALA A 7 8.85 -2.58 -9.05
CA ALA A 7 9.02 -1.13 -8.96
C ALA A 7 8.00 -0.46 -8.02
N HIS A 8 7.02 -1.20 -7.52
CA HIS A 8 5.97 -0.68 -6.65
C HIS A 8 6.51 -0.35 -5.25
N ALA A 9 6.06 0.75 -4.66
CA ALA A 9 6.49 1.18 -3.31
C ALA A 9 6.16 0.11 -2.26
N GLU A 10 5.06 -0.60 -2.44
CA GLU A 10 4.56 -1.65 -1.58
C GLU A 10 5.47 -2.87 -1.57
N ASN A 11 6.08 -3.24 -2.70
CA ASN A 11 7.01 -4.37 -2.74
C ASN A 11 8.39 -4.02 -2.16
N ARG A 12 8.75 -2.73 -2.15
CA ARG A 12 9.96 -2.27 -1.46
C ARG A 12 9.79 -2.31 0.05
N VAL A 13 8.64 -1.87 0.56
CA VAL A 13 8.40 -1.81 2.00
C VAL A 13 8.27 -3.22 2.61
N THR A 14 7.69 -4.19 1.89
CA THR A 14 7.52 -5.58 2.37
C THR A 14 8.82 -6.29 2.75
N ARG A 15 9.98 -5.84 2.26
CA ARG A 15 11.30 -6.36 2.66
C ARG A 15 11.70 -5.96 4.09
N LYS A 16 11.03 -4.97 4.67
CA LYS A 16 11.28 -4.41 6.01
C LYS A 16 10.12 -4.64 6.98
N LEU A 17 9.10 -5.39 6.58
CA LEU A 17 7.93 -5.64 7.41
C LEU A 17 8.14 -6.89 8.26
N ASP A 18 7.75 -6.79 9.52
CA ASP A 18 7.69 -7.91 10.46
C ASP A 18 6.23 -8.39 10.62
N TYR A 19 6.07 -9.56 11.24
CA TYR A 19 4.76 -10.12 11.54
C TYR A 19 3.92 -9.15 12.40
N GLY A 20 2.64 -8.99 12.05
CA GLY A 20 1.71 -8.10 12.74
C GLY A 20 1.81 -6.62 12.34
N SER A 21 2.69 -6.28 11.38
CA SER A 21 2.88 -4.90 10.92
C SER A 21 1.58 -4.27 10.43
N THR A 22 1.49 -2.95 10.58
CA THR A 22 0.45 -2.11 9.97
C THR A 22 1.10 -1.24 8.90
N VAL A 23 0.58 -1.30 7.67
CA VAL A 23 1.13 -0.56 6.51
C VAL A 23 0.25 0.64 6.20
N TYR A 24 0.88 1.76 5.83
CA TYR A 24 0.21 2.96 5.33
C TYR A 24 0.74 3.28 3.93
N VAL A 25 -0.14 3.36 2.94
CA VAL A 25 0.20 3.67 1.54
C VAL A 25 -0.48 4.97 1.15
N VAL A 26 0.30 6.03 0.92
CA VAL A 26 -0.23 7.35 0.59
C VAL A 26 0.33 7.79 -0.75
N ARG A 27 -0.55 8.29 -1.63
CA ARG A 27 -0.15 8.89 -2.90
C ARG A 27 -0.42 10.39 -2.84
N VAL A 28 0.65 11.17 -2.85
CA VAL A 28 0.61 12.63 -2.85
C VAL A 28 0.94 13.13 -4.26
N LEU A 29 0.07 13.95 -4.83
CA LEU A 29 0.27 14.60 -6.12
C LEU A 29 1.14 15.85 -5.97
N LYS A 30 1.64 16.39 -7.09
CA LYS A 30 2.50 17.58 -7.09
C LYS A 30 1.82 18.82 -6.48
N ASN A 31 0.49 18.90 -6.55
CA ASN A 31 -0.31 19.97 -5.95
C ASN A 31 -0.58 19.77 -4.44
N GLY A 32 -0.03 18.72 -3.83
CA GLY A 32 -0.23 18.40 -2.41
C GLY A 32 -1.49 17.60 -2.11
N GLU A 33 -2.34 17.33 -3.11
CA GLU A 33 -3.55 16.54 -2.90
C GLU A 33 -3.24 15.04 -2.83
N LEU A 34 -4.04 14.33 -2.04
CA LEU A 34 -4.04 12.90 -1.97
C LEU A 34 -4.80 12.31 -3.15
N ALA A 35 -4.26 11.23 -3.68
CA ALA A 35 -4.90 10.43 -4.72
C ALA A 35 -5.02 8.97 -4.27
N ASN A 36 -5.73 8.20 -5.08
CA ASN A 36 -5.93 6.79 -4.82
C ASN A 36 -4.59 6.03 -4.84
N ALA A 37 -4.29 5.40 -3.70
CA ALA A 37 -3.11 4.61 -3.43
C ALA A 37 -3.44 3.16 -3.10
N ARG A 38 -4.62 2.67 -3.53
CA ARG A 38 -5.04 1.30 -3.28
C ARG A 38 -3.99 0.31 -3.80
N PRO A 39 -3.43 -0.55 -2.94
CA PRO A 39 -2.43 -1.52 -3.36
C PRO A 39 -3.02 -2.51 -4.34
N CYS A 40 -2.24 -2.92 -5.34
CA CYS A 40 -2.68 -3.90 -6.33
C CYS A 40 -2.81 -5.30 -5.70
N LYS A 41 -3.51 -6.21 -6.39
CA LYS A 41 -3.76 -7.59 -5.90
C LYS A 41 -2.47 -8.32 -5.51
N SER A 42 -1.41 -8.20 -6.31
CA SER A 42 -0.13 -8.85 -6.04
C SER A 42 0.55 -8.30 -4.78
N CYS A 43 0.55 -6.97 -4.58
CA CYS A 43 1.09 -6.35 -3.38
C CYS A 43 0.31 -6.75 -2.12
N VAL A 44 -1.02 -6.84 -2.22
CA VAL A 44 -1.89 -7.35 -1.15
C VAL A 44 -1.51 -8.79 -0.78
N THR A 45 -1.33 -9.67 -1.76
CA THR A 45 -0.90 -11.06 -1.50
C THR A 45 0.45 -11.12 -0.79
N ILE A 46 1.43 -10.33 -1.23
CA ILE A 46 2.76 -10.29 -0.60
C ILE A 46 2.66 -9.79 0.85
N MET A 47 1.85 -8.76 1.13
CA MET A 47 1.63 -8.27 2.49
C MET A 47 1.01 -9.33 3.39
N LYS A 48 0.02 -10.10 2.89
CA LYS A 48 -0.58 -11.22 3.63
C LYS A 48 0.46 -12.29 3.96
N LEU A 49 1.28 -12.69 2.99
CA LEU A 49 2.34 -13.68 3.18
C LEU A 49 3.41 -13.23 4.18
N ARG A 50 3.61 -11.92 4.33
CA ARG A 50 4.52 -11.31 5.32
C ARG A 50 3.89 -11.14 6.70
N GLY A 51 2.61 -11.52 6.87
CA GLY A 51 1.91 -11.40 8.15
C GLY A 51 1.50 -9.97 8.51
N VAL A 52 1.34 -9.08 7.52
CA VAL A 52 0.78 -7.74 7.77
C VAL A 52 -0.65 -7.88 8.25
N ARG A 53 -1.01 -7.20 9.35
CA ARG A 53 -2.35 -7.28 9.93
C ARG A 53 -3.37 -6.43 9.18
N ARG A 54 -2.96 -5.24 8.73
CA ARG A 54 -3.82 -4.28 8.05
C ARG A 54 -3.02 -3.28 7.22
N CYS A 55 -3.65 -2.80 6.16
CA CYS A 55 -3.11 -1.76 5.30
C CYS A 55 -4.11 -0.61 5.18
N TYR A 56 -3.68 0.60 5.52
CA TYR A 56 -4.39 1.85 5.27
C TYR A 56 -3.89 2.44 3.97
N TYR A 57 -4.78 2.98 3.14
CA TYR A 57 -4.39 3.64 1.89
C TYR A 57 -5.23 4.89 1.59
N SER A 58 -4.63 5.91 0.98
CA SER A 58 -5.36 7.12 0.59
C SER A 58 -6.30 6.87 -0.60
N ILE A 59 -7.49 7.49 -0.58
CA ILE A 59 -8.42 7.53 -1.72
C ILE A 59 -8.45 8.98 -2.27
N MET A 60 -8.67 9.94 -1.37
CA MET A 60 -8.61 11.39 -1.61
C MET A 60 -8.37 12.13 -0.28
N ASN A 61 -8.29 13.46 -0.28
CA ASN A 61 -7.88 14.26 0.90
C ASN A 61 -8.61 13.91 2.20
N ASN A 62 -9.91 13.60 2.13
CA ASN A 62 -10.74 13.34 3.30
C ASN A 62 -11.22 11.88 3.39
N GLU A 63 -10.63 10.98 2.59
CA GLU A 63 -11.07 9.59 2.51
C GLU A 63 -9.87 8.64 2.42
N TYR A 64 -9.91 7.59 3.24
CA TYR A 64 -8.95 6.50 3.19
C TYR A 64 -9.67 5.16 3.21
N GLY A 65 -9.06 4.15 2.60
CA GLY A 65 -9.51 2.78 2.68
C GLY A 65 -8.70 1.98 3.68
N VAL A 66 -9.29 0.88 4.15
CA VAL A 66 -8.64 -0.10 5.02
C VAL A 66 -8.77 -1.48 4.40
N LEU A 67 -7.65 -2.20 4.30
CA LEU A 67 -7.63 -3.62 4.00
C LEU A 67 -7.24 -4.38 5.26
N ILE A 68 -8.08 -5.34 5.65
CA ILE A 68 -7.73 -6.35 6.64
C ILE A 68 -7.08 -7.50 5.89
N LEU A 69 -5.86 -7.84 6.28
CA LEU A 69 -4.98 -8.74 5.53
C LEU A 69 -4.80 -10.08 6.25
#